data_AF-A0A7X9KQU3-F1
#
_entry.id   AF-A0A7X9KQU3-F1
#
_cell.length_a   1.000
_cell.length_b   1.000
_cell.length_c   1.000
_cell.angle_alpha   90.00
_cell.angle_beta   90.00
_cell.angle_gamma   90.00
#
_symmetry.space_group_name_H-M   'P 1'
#
loop_
_entity.id
_entity.type
_entity.pdbx_description
1 polymer ?
#
loop_
_entity_poly.entity_id
_entity_poly.type
_entity_poly.pdbx_seq_one_letter_code
_entity_poly.pdbx_strand_id
1 'polypeptide(L)'
;MKKKAFNDPINWVHIFSIRNLLQMFAGVGLAVLAMRGFMIPNRFLDGGVTGISILLHEIYHWDISFLTLFLNLPLVYLGFRRIGKTFAVQTIFAIILMAIGLYF
;
A
#
# COMPACT_ATOMS: atom_id res chain seq x y z
N MET A 1 -16.82 -0.71 -24.17
CA MET A 1 -16.67 -0.91 -22.70
C MET A 1 -15.63 0.05 -22.08
N LYS A 2 -15.86 1.38 -22.02
CA LYS A 2 -14.81 2.35 -21.55
C LYS A 2 -15.25 3.48 -20.60
N LYS A 3 -16.49 3.50 -20.06
CA LYS A 3 -16.99 4.67 -19.31
C LYS A 3 -17.44 4.44 -17.86
N LYS A 4 -17.33 3.23 -17.30
CA LYS A 4 -17.84 2.95 -15.93
C LYS A 4 -16.90 3.46 -14.82
N ALA A 5 -15.60 3.11 -14.89
CA ALA A 5 -14.63 3.36 -13.82
C ALA A 5 -14.42 4.84 -13.42
N PHE A 6 -14.71 5.81 -14.29
CA PHE A 6 -14.50 7.23 -13.98
C PHE A 6 -15.66 7.86 -13.21
N ASN A 7 -16.87 7.29 -13.30
CA ASN A 7 -18.09 7.89 -12.76
C ASN A 7 -18.70 7.13 -11.57
N ASP A 8 -18.05 6.06 -11.11
CA ASP A 8 -18.48 5.36 -9.91
C ASP A 8 -18.27 6.27 -8.68
N PRO A 9 -19.34 6.59 -7.93
CA PRO A 9 -19.22 7.39 -6.71
C PRO A 9 -18.41 6.60 -5.66
N ILE A 10 -17.66 7.33 -4.83
CA ILE A 10 -16.91 6.72 -3.74
C ILE A 10 -17.90 6.13 -2.74
N ASN A 11 -17.82 4.83 -2.51
CA ASN A 11 -18.69 4.13 -1.57
C ASN A 11 -18.15 4.24 -0.14
N TRP A 12 -18.30 5.42 0.46
CA TRP A 12 -17.77 5.74 1.79
C TRP A 12 -18.25 4.79 2.89
N VAL A 13 -19.50 4.35 2.83
CA VAL A 13 -20.08 3.40 3.81
C VAL A 13 -19.35 2.06 3.77
N HIS A 14 -18.94 1.61 2.58
CA HIS A 14 -18.16 0.38 2.46
C HIS A 14 -16.73 0.57 2.96
N ILE A 15 -16.10 1.72 2.67
CA ILE A 15 -14.74 2.03 3.13
C ILE A 15 -14.66 2.05 4.66
N PHE A 16 -15.62 2.73 5.31
CA PHE A 16 -15.69 2.85 6.77
C PHE A 16 -16.45 1.72 7.45
N SER A 17 -16.76 0.63 6.74
CA SER A 17 -17.34 -0.55 7.37
C SER A 17 -16.35 -1.14 8.36
N ILE A 18 -16.81 -1.41 9.59
CA ILE A 18 -15.98 -1.91 10.69
C ILE A 18 -15.21 -3.18 10.29
N ARG A 19 -15.84 -4.06 9.50
CA ARG A 19 -15.21 -5.30 9.01
C ARG A 19 -14.03 -5.00 8.08
N ASN A 20 -14.21 -4.05 7.16
CA ASN A 20 -13.16 -3.69 6.19
C ASN A 20 -12.00 -2.97 6.88
N LEU A 21 -12.29 -2.07 7.81
CA LEU A 21 -11.26 -1.41 8.60
C LEU A 21 -10.47 -2.44 9.42
N LEU A 22 -11.14 -3.34 10.13
CA LEU A 22 -10.46 -4.40 10.91
C LEU A 22 -9.58 -5.29 10.02
N GLN A 23 -10.08 -5.72 8.86
CA GLN A 23 -9.30 -6.52 7.92
C GLN A 23 -8.09 -5.74 7.37
N MET A 24 -8.27 -4.45 7.07
CA MET A 24 -7.19 -3.59 6.59
C MET A 24 -6.12 -3.39 7.67
N PHE A 25 -6.50 -3.04 8.90
CA PHE A 25 -5.55 -2.89 10.00
C PHE A 25 -4.83 -4.18 10.34
N ALA A 26 -5.55 -5.32 10.39
CA ALA A 26 -4.93 -6.62 10.63
C ALA A 26 -3.95 -6.98 9.51
N GLY A 27 -4.35 -6.81 8.24
CA GLY A 27 -3.50 -7.10 7.08
C GLY A 27 -2.25 -6.22 7.04
N VAL A 28 -2.41 -4.90 7.23
CA VAL A 28 -1.28 -3.96 7.27
C VAL A 28 -0.38 -4.25 8.46
N GLY A 29 -0.93 -4.53 9.64
CA GLY A 29 -0.14 -4.89 10.82
C GLY A 29 0.70 -6.13 10.59
N LEU A 30 0.12 -7.19 10.02
CA LEU A 30 0.86 -8.41 9.66
C LEU A 30 1.94 -8.14 8.61
N ALA A 31 1.65 -7.31 7.60
CA ALA A 31 2.63 -6.94 6.57
C ALA A 31 3.81 -6.15 7.17
N VAL A 32 3.53 -5.18 8.04
CA VAL A 32 4.56 -4.41 8.75
C VAL A 32 5.41 -5.33 9.64
N LEU A 33 4.79 -6.25 10.39
CA LEU A 33 5.50 -7.23 11.20
C LEU A 33 6.39 -8.15 10.36
N ALA A 34 5.90 -8.64 9.22
CA ALA A 34 6.70 -9.44 8.30
C ALA A 34 7.87 -8.63 7.73
N MET A 35 7.63 -7.39 7.31
CA MET A 35 8.66 -6.53 6.74
C MET A 35 9.74 -6.16 7.76
N ARG A 36 9.36 -5.59 8.91
CA ARG A 36 10.32 -5.17 9.95
C ARG A 36 10.90 -6.32 10.74
N GLY A 37 10.13 -7.37 10.98
CA GLY A 37 10.57 -8.51 11.79
C GLY A 37 11.39 -9.53 11.01
N PHE A 38 11.19 -9.66 9.70
CA PHE A 38 11.83 -10.69 8.90
C PHE A 38 12.52 -10.14 7.64
N MET A 39 11.81 -9.38 6.81
CA MET A 39 12.31 -9.06 5.47
C MET A 39 13.47 -8.07 5.47
N ILE A 40 13.32 -6.95 6.17
CA ILE A 40 14.31 -5.88 6.24
C ILE A 40 15.58 -6.37 6.97
N PRO A 41 15.50 -6.98 8.17
CA PRO A 41 16.70 -7.43 8.88
C PRO A 41 17.46 -8.55 8.16
N ASN A 42 16.73 -9.43 7.48
CA ASN A 42 17.33 -10.57 6.78
C ASN A 42 17.64 -10.28 5.30
N ARG A 43 17.48 -9.03 4.84
CA ARG A 43 17.64 -8.63 3.43
C ARG A 43 16.87 -9.52 2.46
N PHE A 44 15.71 -10.00 2.90
CA PHE A 44 14.86 -10.88 2.12
C PHE A 44 14.01 -10.03 1.18
N LEU A 45 14.21 -10.24 -0.12
CA LEU A 45 13.55 -9.45 -1.15
C LEU A 45 12.14 -9.99 -1.43
N ASP A 46 11.17 -9.08 -1.43
CA ASP A 46 9.85 -9.32 -2.01
C ASP A 46 9.86 -9.14 -3.53
N GLY A 47 8.74 -9.45 -4.19
CA GLY A 47 8.44 -8.99 -5.53
C GLY A 47 7.83 -7.58 -5.59
N GLY A 48 7.67 -7.06 -6.81
CA GLY A 48 6.91 -5.84 -7.08
C GLY A 48 7.54 -4.56 -6.50
N VAL A 49 6.69 -3.61 -6.10
CA VAL A 49 7.14 -2.30 -5.60
C VAL A 49 7.84 -2.39 -4.25
N THR A 50 7.34 -3.22 -3.34
CA THR A 50 7.94 -3.41 -2.01
C THR A 50 9.36 -3.96 -2.12
N GLY A 51 9.60 -4.92 -3.01
CA GLY A 51 10.94 -5.43 -3.30
C GLY A 51 11.90 -4.36 -3.83
N ILE A 52 11.41 -3.51 -4.75
CA ILE A 52 12.19 -2.37 -5.26
C ILE A 52 12.51 -1.39 -4.11
N SER A 53 11.57 -1.13 -3.21
CA SER A 53 11.82 -0.29 -2.03
C SER A 53 12.93 -0.86 -1.13
N ILE A 54 12.94 -2.16 -0.87
CA ILE A 54 13.97 -2.81 -0.05
C ILE A 54 15.34 -2.74 -0.75
N LEU A 55 15.39 -3.00 -2.06
CA LEU A 55 16.62 -2.89 -2.85
C LEU A 55 17.21 -1.47 -2.82
N LEU A 56 16.37 -0.46 -3.03
CA LEU A 56 16.81 0.94 -3.01
C LEU A 56 17.25 1.37 -1.61
N HIS A 57 16.62 0.87 -0.56
CA HIS A 57 17.07 1.11 0.81
C HIS A 57 18.44 0.48 1.08
N GLU A 58 18.70 -0.74 0.62
CA GLU A 58 19.99 -1.40 0.83
C GLU A 58 21.13 -0.70 0.07
N ILE A 59 20.86 -0.16 -1.12
CA ILE A 59 21.88 0.49 -1.97
C ILE A 59 22.10 1.97 -1.58
N TYR A 60 21.02 2.72 -1.35
CA TYR A 60 21.06 4.18 -1.14
C TYR A 60 20.80 4.61 0.30
N HIS A 61 20.49 3.67 1.21
CA HIS A 61 20.12 3.92 2.60
C HIS A 61 18.92 4.87 2.76
N TRP A 62 18.05 4.93 1.76
CA TRP A 62 16.81 5.72 1.81
C TRP A 62 15.72 4.99 2.56
N ASP A 63 14.94 5.70 3.36
CA ASP A 63 13.86 5.12 4.15
C ASP A 63 12.82 4.35 3.30
N ILE A 64 12.63 3.07 3.66
CA ILE A 64 11.71 2.15 2.98
C ILE A 64 10.27 2.70 3.00
N SER A 65 9.88 3.39 4.07
CA SER A 65 8.55 4.00 4.20
C SER A 65 8.26 5.01 3.09
N PHE A 66 9.21 5.91 2.81
CA PHE A 66 9.07 6.92 1.78
C PHE A 66 9.11 6.31 0.38
N LEU A 67 10.03 5.39 0.15
CA LEU A 67 10.14 4.64 -1.10
C LEU A 67 8.85 3.90 -1.42
N THR A 68 8.28 3.21 -0.43
CA THR A 68 7.05 2.44 -0.58
C THR A 68 5.87 3.34 -0.91
N LEU A 69 5.73 4.49 -0.25
CA LEU A 69 4.67 5.44 -0.57
C LEU A 69 4.83 5.98 -2.00
N PHE A 70 6.02 6.49 -2.34
CA PHE A 70 6.28 7.15 -3.62
C PHE A 70 6.14 6.20 -4.81
N LEU A 71 6.75 5.01 -4.73
CA LEU A 71 6.69 4.02 -5.81
C LEU A 71 5.30 3.43 -6.00
N ASN A 72 4.43 3.43 -4.98
CA ASN A 72 3.05 2.96 -5.12
C ASN A 72 2.11 4.03 -5.72
N LEU A 73 2.42 5.32 -5.66
CA LEU A 73 1.58 6.37 -6.26
C LEU A 73 1.19 6.12 -7.74
N PRO A 74 2.12 5.74 -8.65
CA PRO A 74 1.74 5.43 -10.03
C PRO A 74 0.82 4.21 -10.14
N LEU A 75 1.00 3.19 -9.29
CA LEU A 75 0.13 2.00 -9.27
C LEU A 75 -1.26 2.34 -8.76
N VAL A 76 -1.36 3.15 -7.71
CA VAL A 76 -2.62 3.67 -7.20
C VAL A 76 -3.34 4.46 -8.27
N TYR A 77 -2.63 5.31 -9.02
CA TYR A 77 -3.20 6.07 -10.12
C TYR A 77 -3.74 5.18 -11.23
N LEU A 78 -3.02 4.11 -11.57
CA LEU A 78 -3.50 3.10 -12.51
C LEU A 78 -4.72 2.35 -11.98
N GLY A 79 -4.72 1.99 -10.70
CA GLY A 79 -5.85 1.36 -10.01
C GLY A 79 -7.10 2.24 -10.00
N PHE A 80 -6.93 3.55 -9.77
CA PHE A 80 -8.00 4.54 -9.89
C PHE A 80 -8.62 4.54 -11.29
N ARG A 81 -7.79 4.50 -12.35
CA ARG A 81 -8.28 4.51 -13.73
C ARG A 81 -8.89 3.17 -14.18
N ARG A 82 -8.42 2.04 -13.68
CA ARG A 82 -8.78 0.69 -14.17
C ARG A 82 -9.82 -0.03 -13.30
N ILE A 83 -9.71 0.08 -11.98
CA ILE A 83 -10.53 -0.67 -11.01
C ILE A 83 -11.64 0.23 -10.46
N GLY A 84 -11.29 1.45 -10.06
CA GLY A 84 -12.26 2.46 -9.61
C GLY A 84 -11.78 3.27 -8.39
N LYS A 85 -12.57 4.28 -8.03
CA LYS A 85 -12.21 5.27 -7.00
C LYS A 85 -12.16 4.68 -5.60
N THR A 86 -13.15 3.86 -5.24
CA THR A 86 -13.25 3.24 -3.91
C THR A 86 -12.03 2.37 -3.60
N PHE A 87 -11.59 1.54 -4.57
CA PHE A 87 -10.38 0.74 -4.42
C PHE A 87 -9.15 1.61 -4.23
N ALA A 88 -8.95 2.61 -5.09
CA ALA A 88 -7.78 3.49 -5.01
C ALA A 88 -7.67 4.20 -3.66
N VAL A 89 -8.79 4.68 -3.10
CA VAL A 89 -8.81 5.30 -1.77
C VAL A 89 -8.41 4.29 -0.69
N GLN A 90 -8.97 3.08 -0.69
CA GLN A 90 -8.60 2.04 0.28
C GLN A 90 -7.12 1.65 0.15
N THR A 91 -6.60 1.54 -1.07
CA THR A 91 -5.19 1.24 -1.31
C THR A 91 -4.28 2.35 -0.77
N ILE A 92 -4.60 3.62 -1.00
CA ILE A 92 -3.85 4.76 -0.43
C ILE A 92 -3.84 4.69 1.09
N PHE A 93 -4.99 4.49 1.72
CA PHE A 93 -5.08 4.36 3.17
C PHE A 93 -4.21 3.23 3.71
N ALA A 94 -4.25 2.06 3.06
CA ALA A 94 -3.42 0.91 3.44
C ALA A 94 -1.91 1.20 3.28
N ILE A 95 -1.50 1.82 2.17
CA ILE A 95 -0.08 2.18 1.93
C ILE A 95 0.41 3.21 2.96
N ILE A 96 -0.40 4.23 3.28
CA ILE A 96 -0.04 5.22 4.29
C ILE A 96 0.11 4.57 5.66
N LEU A 97 -0.84 3.72 6.07
CA LEU A 97 -0.76 2.98 7.32
C LEU A 97 0.49 2.09 7.36
N MET A 98 0.81 1.43 6.25
CA MET A 98 2.01 0.60 6.14
C MET A 98 3.27 1.46 6.25
N ALA A 99 3.35 2.59 5.56
CA ALA A 99 4.49 3.51 5.64
C ALA A 99 4.70 4.05 7.06
N ILE A 100 3.63 4.38 7.79
CA ILE A 100 3.70 4.79 9.20
C ILE A 100 4.23 3.64 10.06
N GLY A 101 3.69 2.43 9.90
CA GLY A 101 4.14 1.26 10.65
C GLY A 101 5.58 0.83 10.32
N LEU A 102 6.07 1.12 9.12
CA LEU A 102 7.46 0.89 8.73
C LEU A 102 8.40 2.01 9.21
N TYR A 103 7.88 3.21 9.47
CA TYR A 103 8.69 4.34 9.94
C TYR A 103 8.99 4.25 11.44
N PHE A 104 7.99 3.87 12.25
CA PHE A 104 8.12 3.64 13.70
C PHE A 104 8.68 2.27 14.01
#